data_AF-T1CLT3-F1
#
_entry.id   AF-T1CLT3-F1
#
_cell.length_a   1.000
_cell.length_b   1.000
_cell.length_c   1.000
_cell.angle_alpha   90.00
_cell.angle_beta   90.00
_cell.angle_gamma   90.00
#
_symmetry.space_group_name_H-M   'P 1'
#
loop_
_entity.id
_entity.type
_entity.pdbx_description
1 polymer ?
#
loop_
_entity_poly.entity_id
_entity_poly.type
_entity_poly.pdbx_seq_one_letter_code
_entity_poly.pdbx_strand_id
1 'polypeptide(L)' 'MGDPVAVPAPLSCRVPEAEFTMTQTYPEFIWHNGAIKPWAEATTHVMAHAVHYGSSVFEGIRSYKTPRG' A
#
# COMPACT_ATOMS: atom_id res chain seq x y z
N MET A 1 48.17 -32.11 -23.07
CA MET A 1 47.14 -31.31 -23.76
C MET A 1 46.00 -31.17 -22.78
N GLY A 2 46.18 -30.25 -21.82
CA GLY A 2 45.28 -30.10 -20.68
C GLY A 2 44.20 -29.10 -21.05
N ASP A 3 42.96 -29.55 -21.04
CA ASP A 3 41.82 -28.66 -21.14
C ASP A 3 41.78 -27.77 -19.89
N PRO A 4 41.66 -26.44 -20.03
CA PRO A 4 41.46 -25.58 -18.87
C PRO A 4 40.08 -25.89 -18.29
N VAL A 5 40.06 -26.36 -17.03
CA VAL A 5 38.85 -26.49 -16.24
C VAL A 5 38.11 -25.16 -16.29
N ALA A 6 36.96 -25.14 -16.95
CA ALA A 6 36.05 -24.02 -16.95
C ALA A 6 35.65 -23.72 -15.51
N VAL A 7 36.13 -22.60 -14.98
CA VAL A 7 35.72 -22.09 -13.68
C VAL A 7 34.25 -21.67 -13.84
N PRO A 8 33.30 -22.21 -13.06
CA PRO A 8 31.92 -21.73 -13.14
C PRO A 8 31.90 -20.26 -12.73
N ALA A 9 31.31 -19.42 -13.60
CA ALA A 9 31.06 -18.01 -13.32
C ALA A 9 30.42 -17.84 -11.93
N PRO A 10 30.74 -16.77 -11.18
CA PRO A 10 30.16 -16.57 -9.87
C PRO A 10 28.64 -16.61 -10.00
N LEU A 11 27.99 -17.37 -9.12
CA LEU A 11 26.54 -17.41 -8.98
C LEU A 11 26.08 -15.96 -8.75
N SER A 12 25.75 -15.28 -9.84
CA SER A 12 25.00 -14.05 -9.81
C SER A 12 23.69 -14.43 -9.13
N CYS A 13 23.55 -13.99 -7.88
CA CYS A 13 22.26 -13.85 -7.23
C CYS A 13 21.41 -13.03 -8.21
N ARG A 14 20.66 -13.71 -9.07
CA ARG A 14 19.61 -13.11 -9.87
C ARG A 14 18.58 -12.64 -8.85
N VAL A 15 18.68 -11.38 -8.48
CA VAL A 15 17.56 -10.66 -7.90
C VAL A 15 16.47 -10.76 -8.97
N PRO A 16 15.35 -11.46 -8.72
CA PRO A 16 14.24 -11.41 -9.66
C PRO A 16 13.88 -9.93 -9.80
N GLU A 17 13.76 -9.44 -11.03
CA GLU A 17 13.17 -8.13 -11.32
C GLU A 17 11.71 -8.21 -10.89
N ALA A 18 11.48 -8.09 -9.58
CA ALA A 18 10.16 -7.78 -9.08
C ALA A 18 9.84 -6.41 -9.63
N GLU A 19 8.94 -6.34 -10.60
CA GLU A 19 8.14 -5.15 -10.82
C GLU A 19 7.72 -4.68 -9.43
N PHE A 20 8.25 -3.54 -9.03
CA PHE A 20 7.82 -2.84 -7.82
C PHE A 20 6.39 -2.37 -8.09
N THR A 21 5.44 -3.30 -8.04
CA THR A 21 4.05 -2.97 -7.84
C THR A 21 4.00 -2.45 -6.43
N MET A 22 3.75 -1.15 -6.29
CA MET A 22 3.44 -0.53 -5.02
C MET A 22 2.14 -1.18 -4.52
N THR A 23 2.26 -2.30 -3.80
CA THR A 23 1.12 -3.07 -3.26
C THR A 23 0.52 -2.31 -2.09
N GLN A 24 -0.03 -1.12 -2.35
CA GLN A 24 -0.84 -0.41 -1.39
C GLN A 24 -2.26 -0.96 -1.50
N THR A 25 -2.58 -1.91 -0.63
CA THR A 25 -3.94 -2.47 -0.53
C THR A 25 -4.85 -1.43 0.12
N TYR A 26 -5.75 -0.84 -0.68
CA TYR A 26 -6.80 0.05 -0.18
C TYR A 26 -8.01 -0.77 0.30
N PRO A 27 -8.76 -0.28 1.30
CA PRO A 27 -10.02 -0.92 1.68
C PRO A 27 -11.04 -0.77 0.54
N GLU A 28 -11.98 -1.72 0.43
CA GLU A 28 -13.03 -1.66 -0.59
C GLU A 28 -14.05 -0.54 -0.30
N PHE A 29 -14.36 -0.31 0.97
CA PHE A 29 -15.39 0.63 1.42
C PHE A 29 -14.90 1.61 2.47
N ILE A 30 -15.53 2.78 2.49
CA ILE A 30 -15.32 3.82 3.49
C ILE A 30 -16.66 4.45 3.88
N TRP A 31 -16.77 4.86 5.14
CA TRP A 31 -17.87 5.69 5.59
C TRP A 31 -17.57 7.16 5.29
N HIS A 32 -18.45 7.84 4.56
CA HIS A 32 -18.30 9.24 4.19
C HIS A 32 -19.66 9.96 4.18
N ASN A 33 -19.80 10.99 5.01
CA ASN A 33 -21.00 11.83 5.13
C ASN A 33 -22.31 11.05 5.34
N GLY A 34 -22.32 10.11 6.29
CA GLY A 34 -23.55 9.38 6.68
C GLY A 34 -23.80 8.08 5.93
N ALA A 35 -22.98 7.72 4.93
CA ALA A 35 -23.17 6.51 4.13
C ALA A 35 -21.86 5.74 3.91
N ILE A 36 -21.97 4.42 3.72
CA ILE A 36 -20.86 3.57 3.28
C ILE A 36 -20.80 3.60 1.75
N LYS A 37 -19.63 3.90 1.19
CA LYS A 37 -19.39 4.03 -0.25
C LYS A 37 -18.09 3.32 -0.67
N PRO A 38 -17.92 2.96 -1.94
CA PRO A 38 -16.63 2.49 -2.45
C PRO A 38 -15.52 3.51 -2.15
N TRP A 39 -14.33 3.04 -1.78
CA TRP A 39 -13.19 3.90 -1.42
C TRP A 39 -12.89 4.96 -2.48
N ALA A 40 -12.91 4.57 -3.76
CA ALA A 40 -12.61 5.46 -4.88
C ALA A 40 -13.61 6.62 -5.06
N GLU A 41 -14.82 6.51 -4.51
CA GLU A 41 -15.88 7.53 -4.66
C GLU A 41 -15.87 8.57 -3.52
N ALA A 42 -15.12 8.31 -2.44
CA ALA A 42 -15.06 9.20 -1.28
C ALA A 42 -14.14 10.40 -1.54
N THR A 43 -14.60 11.32 -2.39
CA THR A 43 -13.85 12.52 -2.78
C THR A 43 -14.29 13.76 -2.02
N THR A 44 -13.39 14.73 -1.89
CA THR A 44 -13.66 16.07 -1.36
C THR A 44 -13.23 17.10 -2.40
N HIS A 45 -13.93 18.24 -2.47
CA HIS A 45 -13.58 19.30 -3.41
C HIS A 45 -12.19 19.87 -3.13
N VAL A 46 -11.42 20.18 -4.17
CA VAL A 46 -10.04 20.67 -4.05
C VAL A 46 -9.95 21.92 -3.18
N MET A 47 -10.89 22.86 -3.32
CA MET A 47 -10.96 24.09 -2.51
C MET A 47 -11.53 23.88 -1.10
N ALA A 48 -11.65 22.65 -0.61
CA ALA A 48 -12.13 22.44 0.75
C ALA A 48 -11.18 23.12 1.75
N HIS A 49 -11.76 23.83 2.71
CA HIS A 49 -11.02 24.55 3.74
C HIS A 49 -10.13 23.61 4.56
N ALA A 50 -10.58 22.37 4.79
CA ALA A 50 -9.79 21.34 5.45
C ALA A 50 -8.48 21.01 4.70
N VAL A 51 -8.47 21.07 3.36
CA VAL A 51 -7.28 20.80 2.53
C VAL A 51 -6.30 21.98 2.55
N HIS A 52 -6.81 23.20 2.50
CA HIS A 52 -5.99 24.41 2.41
C HIS A 52 -5.48 24.93 3.76
N TYR A 53 -6.29 24.78 4.81
CA TYR A 53 -6.05 25.38 6.12
C TYR A 53 -6.01 24.35 7.25
N GLY A 54 -6.03 23.04 6.92
CA GLY A 54 -5.90 21.97 7.92
C GLY A 54 -7.04 21.93 8.94
N SER A 55 -8.20 22.49 8.62
CA SER A 55 -9.34 22.59 9.55
C SER A 55 -10.15 21.29 9.63
N SER A 56 -9.47 20.20 9.95
CA SER A 56 -10.06 18.91 10.27
C SER A 56 -9.58 18.45 11.65
N VAL A 57 -10.43 17.70 12.33
CA VAL A 57 -10.08 16.99 13.56
C VAL A 57 -10.27 15.50 13.27
N PHE A 58 -9.34 14.68 13.74
CA PHE A 58 -9.39 13.24 13.53
C PHE A 58 -9.05 12.52 14.83
N GLU A 59 -9.60 11.32 14.98
CA GLU A 59 -9.35 10.44 16.11
C GLU A 59 -8.78 9.12 15.60
N GLY A 60 -7.89 8.52 16.40
CA GLY A 60 -7.26 7.24 16.08
C GLY A 60 -7.86 6.11 16.91
N ILE A 61 -8.53 5.15 16.26
CA ILE A 61 -9.07 3.97 16.93
C ILE A 61 -8.32 2.73 16.46
N ARG A 62 -7.98 1.84 17.40
CA ARG A 62 -7.39 0.53 17.09
C ARG A 62 -8.37 -0.57 17.47
N SER A 63 -8.58 -1.53 16.57
CA SER A 63 -9.32 -2.75 16.82
C SER A 63 -8.36 -3.93 16.77
N TYR A 64 -8.51 -4.86 17.71
CA TYR A 64 -7.71 -6.07 17.79
C TYR A 64 -8.62 -7.28 17.67
N LYS A 65 -8.15 -8.30 16.96
CA LYS A 65 -8.88 -9.57 16.85
C LYS A 65 -8.97 -10.21 18.24
N THR A 66 -10.17 -10.29 18.79
CA THR A 66 -10.40 -11.09 20.00
C THR A 66 -10.78 -12.52 19.64
N PRO A 67 -10.60 -13.50 20.54
CA PRO A 67 -11.02 -14.88 20.29
C PRO A 67 -12.54 -15.06 20.08
N ARG A 68 -13.38 -14.10 20.48
CA ARG A 68 -14.85 -14.23 20.46
C ARG A 68 -15.57 -13.17 19.62
N GLY A 69 -14.83 -12.38 18.85
CA GLY A 69 -15.35 -11.18 18.19
C GLY A 69 -15.18 -9.98 19.09
#